data_AF-A0AB72Z4J7-F1
#
_entry.id   AF-A0AB72Z4J7-F1
#
_cell.length_a   1.000
_cell.length_b   1.000
_cell.length_c   1.000
_cell.angle_alpha   90.00
_cell.angle_beta   90.00
_cell.angle_gamma   90.00
#
_symmetry.space_group_name_H-M   'P 1'
#
loop_
_entity.id
_entity.type
_entity.pdbx_description
1 polymer ?
#
loop_
_entity_poly.entity_id
_entity_poly.type
_entity_poly.pdbx_seq_one_letter_code
_entity_poly.pdbx_strand_id
1 'polypeptide(L)'
;MGWLAVILFAVVAGAYTGIVGSIPAAEGTSFKDIAISYEWWVIFAVVIASNCTKSWESALKIFVFFLISQPLCFIVEVVFGLSVDQALYYYCSIWGPATLLTLPGGFIAYYINRQNVFGSVILGLGNSIQAFLGITYIIQMLGNPPYHLLSAIVCFASILIMTFQIQKDNGNRVISLLVPVVVAVAALVLIRMTGRVIV
;
A
#
# COMPACT_ATOMS: atom_id res chain seq x y z
N MET A 1 5.66 14.94 -10.67
CA MET A 1 4.67 15.47 -9.70
C MET A 1 5.28 16.62 -8.90
N GLY A 2 4.66 17.79 -8.85
CA GLY A 2 5.16 18.93 -8.06
C GLY A 2 4.85 18.80 -6.56
N TRP A 3 5.52 19.59 -5.70
CA TRP A 3 5.33 19.56 -4.25
C TRP A 3 3.90 19.88 -3.81
N LEU A 4 3.28 20.89 -4.42
CA LEU A 4 1.88 21.23 -4.14
C LEU A 4 0.94 20.03 -4.41
N ALA A 5 1.16 19.31 -5.52
CA ALA A 5 0.38 18.13 -5.83
C ALA A 5 0.58 17.02 -4.79
N VAL A 6 1.80 16.80 -4.30
CA VAL A 6 2.09 15.81 -3.23
C VAL A 6 1.36 16.17 -1.95
N ILE A 7 1.39 17.44 -1.54
CA ILE A 7 0.71 17.92 -0.34
C ILE A 7 -0.80 17.75 -0.47
N LEU A 8 -1.40 18.20 -1.57
CA LEU A 8 -2.84 18.06 -1.82
C LEU A 8 -3.24 16.59 -1.85
N PHE A 9 -2.44 15.74 -2.49
CA PHE A 9 -2.68 14.32 -2.53
C PHE A 9 -2.65 13.67 -1.14
N ALA A 10 -1.67 14.05 -0.31
CA ALA A 10 -1.56 13.57 1.07
C ALA A 10 -2.74 14.00 1.93
N VAL A 11 -3.19 15.26 1.79
CA VAL A 11 -4.35 15.78 2.53
C VAL A 11 -5.62 15.04 2.13
N VAL A 12 -5.87 14.85 0.84
CA VAL A 12 -7.06 14.13 0.35
C VAL A 12 -7.03 12.68 0.80
N ALA A 13 -5.88 11.99 0.65
CA ALA A 13 -5.73 10.61 1.08
C ALA A 13 -5.95 10.45 2.59
N GLY A 14 -5.28 11.27 3.41
CA GLY A 14 -5.40 11.21 4.87
C GLY A 14 -6.82 11.53 5.37
N ALA A 15 -7.44 12.59 4.85
CA ALA A 15 -8.80 12.96 5.23
C ALA A 15 -9.82 11.91 4.81
N TYR A 16 -9.75 11.42 3.57
CA TYR A 16 -10.65 10.37 3.09
C TYR A 16 -10.52 9.09 3.92
N THR A 17 -9.28 8.62 4.14
CA THR A 17 -9.04 7.42 4.94
C THR A 17 -9.58 7.57 6.35
N GLY A 18 -9.32 8.69 7.03
CA GLY A 18 -9.82 8.91 8.38
C GLY A 18 -11.34 9.01 8.46
N ILE A 19 -11.99 9.65 7.47
CA ILE A 19 -13.46 9.71 7.40
C ILE A 19 -14.03 8.31 7.27
N VAL A 20 -13.56 7.53 6.31
CA VAL A 20 -14.14 6.20 6.04
C VAL A 20 -13.77 5.19 7.14
N GLY A 21 -12.58 5.30 7.73
CA GLY A 21 -12.16 4.55 8.92
C GLY A 21 -13.09 4.75 10.10
N SER A 22 -13.67 5.95 10.21
CA SER A 22 -14.58 6.34 11.29
C SER A 22 -16.03 5.90 11.12
N ILE A 23 -16.42 5.35 9.96
CA ILE A 23 -17.82 4.93 9.70
C ILE A 23 -18.04 3.51 10.24
N PRO A 24 -18.88 3.32 11.29
CA PRO A 24 -19.12 1.98 11.84
C PRO A 24 -19.86 1.07 10.85
N ALA A 25 -20.80 1.62 10.08
CA ALA A 25 -21.56 0.88 9.06
C ALA A 25 -20.69 0.33 7.91
N ALA A 26 -19.45 0.82 7.75
CA ALA A 26 -18.50 0.36 6.75
C ALA A 26 -17.60 -0.77 7.28
N GLU A 27 -17.80 -1.26 8.49
CA GLU A 27 -16.99 -2.32 9.09
C GLU A 27 -17.03 -3.62 8.28
N GLY A 28 -15.84 -4.19 8.03
CA GLY A 28 -15.63 -5.33 7.12
C GLY A 28 -15.84 -5.03 5.63
N THR A 29 -16.31 -3.83 5.26
CA THR A 29 -16.54 -3.53 3.85
C THR A 29 -15.26 -3.04 3.18
N SER A 30 -15.20 -3.18 1.86
CA SER A 30 -14.07 -2.68 1.07
C SER A 30 -13.82 -1.18 1.18
N PHE A 31 -14.80 -0.40 1.64
CA PHE A 31 -14.62 1.03 1.85
C PHE A 31 -13.67 1.31 3.02
N LYS A 32 -13.73 0.50 4.08
CA LYS A 32 -12.92 0.69 5.28
C LYS A 32 -11.52 0.09 5.19
N ASP A 33 -11.28 -0.82 4.24
CA ASP A 33 -10.00 -1.51 4.07
C ASP A 33 -8.82 -0.54 3.93
N ILE A 34 -8.98 0.57 3.22
CA ILE A 34 -7.95 1.62 3.08
C ILE A 34 -7.42 2.17 4.42
N ALA A 35 -8.22 2.11 5.49
CA ALA A 35 -7.86 2.59 6.82
C ALA A 35 -7.12 1.54 7.67
N ILE A 36 -7.16 0.27 7.29
CA ILE A 36 -6.65 -0.84 8.12
C ILE A 36 -5.55 -1.66 7.44
N SER A 37 -5.21 -1.35 6.19
CA SER A 37 -4.22 -2.11 5.40
C SER A 37 -3.44 -1.23 4.42
N TYR A 38 -2.47 -1.82 3.72
CA TYR A 38 -1.41 -1.10 2.97
C TYR A 38 -1.63 -1.01 1.45
N GLU A 39 -2.67 -1.61 0.89
CA GLU A 39 -2.87 -1.77 -0.55
C GLU A 39 -2.91 -0.44 -1.29
N TRP A 40 -3.70 0.52 -0.81
CA TRP A 40 -3.78 1.85 -1.44
C TRP A 40 -2.50 2.65 -1.24
N TRP A 41 -1.87 2.52 -0.08
CA TRP A 41 -0.65 3.22 0.28
C TRP A 41 0.54 2.82 -0.60
N VAL A 42 0.63 1.53 -0.97
CA VAL A 42 1.61 1.04 -1.95
C VAL A 42 1.35 1.64 -3.34
N ILE A 43 0.09 1.70 -3.79
CA ILE A 43 -0.27 2.30 -5.08
C ILE A 43 0.11 3.78 -5.09
N PHE A 44 -0.18 4.51 -4.02
CA PHE A 44 0.17 5.92 -3.89
C PHE A 44 1.68 6.14 -3.93
N ALA A 45 2.46 5.31 -3.23
CA ALA A 45 3.92 5.35 -3.28
C ALA A 45 4.45 5.09 -4.71
N VAL A 46 3.90 4.12 -5.43
CA VAL A 46 4.27 3.83 -6.83
C VAL A 46 3.95 5.01 -7.74
N VAL A 47 2.78 5.62 -7.60
CA VAL A 47 2.38 6.81 -8.39
C VAL A 47 3.36 7.96 -8.15
N ILE A 48 3.71 8.24 -6.89
CA ILE A 48 4.66 9.31 -6.55
C ILE A 48 6.05 9.00 -7.10
N ALA A 49 6.58 7.80 -6.86
CA ALA A 49 7.90 7.37 -7.32
C ALA A 49 8.02 7.45 -8.85
N SER A 50 6.97 6.99 -9.56
CA SER A 50 6.93 6.97 -11.02
C SER A 50 7.00 8.37 -11.64
N ASN A 51 6.66 9.39 -10.86
CA ASN A 51 6.57 10.80 -11.26
C ASN A 51 7.74 11.67 -10.76
N CYS A 52 8.81 11.06 -10.25
CA CYS A 52 10.01 11.73 -9.78
C CYS A 52 11.17 11.60 -10.76
N THR A 53 12.10 12.55 -10.71
CA THR A 53 13.29 12.57 -11.59
C THR A 53 14.57 12.10 -10.91
N LYS A 54 14.57 12.09 -9.58
CA LYS A 54 15.72 11.70 -8.75
C LYS A 54 15.27 10.76 -7.62
N SER A 55 16.14 9.86 -7.19
CA SER A 55 15.83 8.89 -6.13
C SER A 55 15.60 9.56 -4.77
N TRP A 56 16.40 10.57 -4.41
CA TRP A 56 16.19 11.34 -3.17
C TRP A 56 14.90 12.16 -3.22
N GLU A 57 14.51 12.64 -4.41
CA GLU A 57 13.26 13.37 -4.60
C GLU A 57 12.06 12.45 -4.37
N SER A 58 12.11 11.23 -4.90
CA SER A 58 11.14 10.16 -4.63
C SER A 58 11.04 9.84 -3.14
N ALA A 59 12.18 9.62 -2.48
CA ALA A 59 12.25 9.37 -1.05
C ALA A 59 11.58 10.48 -0.23
N LEU A 60 11.95 11.75 -0.48
CA LEU A 60 11.39 12.87 0.26
C LEU A 60 9.90 13.08 -0.03
N LYS A 61 9.45 12.89 -1.28
CA LYS A 61 8.02 13.08 -1.62
C LYS A 61 7.13 12.01 -1.02
N ILE A 62 7.58 10.75 -1.04
CA ILE A 62 6.83 9.67 -0.38
C ILE A 62 6.86 9.88 1.13
N PHE A 63 8.01 10.23 1.70
CA PHE A 63 8.10 10.56 3.13
C PHE A 63 7.16 11.69 3.54
N VAL A 64 7.18 12.82 2.83
CA VAL A 64 6.28 13.95 3.09
C VAL A 64 4.81 13.54 2.90
N PHE A 65 4.51 12.71 1.91
CA PHE A 65 3.16 12.20 1.71
C PHE A 65 2.66 11.43 2.93
N PHE A 66 3.44 10.49 3.48
CA PHE A 66 3.06 9.75 4.69
C PHE A 66 3.08 10.62 5.95
N LEU A 67 4.07 11.53 6.06
CA LEU A 67 4.20 12.46 7.18
C LEU A 67 2.99 13.39 7.34
N ILE A 68 2.29 13.69 6.24
CA ILE A 68 1.06 14.49 6.26
C ILE A 68 -0.18 13.58 6.39
N SER A 69 -0.29 12.56 5.54
CA SER A 69 -1.51 11.76 5.44
C SER A 69 -1.78 10.92 6.69
N GLN A 70 -0.74 10.34 7.32
CA GLN A 70 -0.91 9.47 8.48
C GLN A 70 -1.37 10.22 9.73
N PRO A 71 -0.73 11.33 10.17
CA PRO A 71 -1.27 12.12 11.28
C PRO A 71 -2.66 12.67 10.99
N LEU A 72 -2.93 13.10 9.75
CA LEU A 72 -4.24 13.62 9.38
C LEU A 72 -5.34 12.55 9.50
N CYS A 73 -5.07 11.31 9.09
CA CYS A 73 -5.99 10.18 9.26
C CYS A 73 -6.39 10.03 10.74
N PHE A 74 -5.41 9.98 11.64
CA PHE A 74 -5.68 9.83 13.07
C PHE A 74 -6.34 11.06 13.70
N ILE A 75 -6.02 12.27 13.27
CA ILE A 75 -6.72 13.48 13.72
C ILE A 75 -8.20 13.41 13.36
N VAL A 76 -8.51 13.00 12.13
CA VAL A 76 -9.91 12.82 11.70
C VAL A 76 -10.58 11.73 12.52
N GLU A 77 -9.96 10.57 12.71
CA GLU A 77 -10.53 9.48 13.53
C GLU A 77 -10.79 9.91 14.97
N VAL A 78 -9.92 10.74 15.56
CA VAL A 78 -10.13 11.32 16.90
C VAL A 78 -11.36 12.23 16.93
N VAL A 79 -11.55 13.07 15.91
CA VAL A 79 -12.74 13.93 15.80
C VAL A 79 -14.03 13.10 15.74
N PHE A 80 -13.96 11.90 15.16
CA PHE A 80 -15.11 11.00 15.03
C PHE A 80 -15.19 9.90 16.10
N GLY A 81 -14.41 9.98 17.17
CA GLY A 81 -14.62 9.19 18.39
C GLY A 81 -13.53 8.18 18.73
N LEU A 82 -12.43 8.09 17.98
CA LEU A 82 -11.23 7.37 18.42
C LEU A 82 -10.60 8.11 19.61
N SER A 83 -10.19 7.40 20.66
CA SER A 83 -9.52 8.08 21.78
C SER A 83 -8.13 8.57 21.36
N VAL A 84 -7.68 9.69 21.94
CA VAL A 84 -6.34 10.24 21.69
C VAL A 84 -5.26 9.20 22.00
N ASP A 85 -5.42 8.44 23.09
CA ASP A 85 -4.46 7.40 23.49
C ASP A 85 -4.38 6.27 22.45
N GLN A 86 -5.52 5.83 21.90
CA GLN A 86 -5.55 4.82 20.84
C GLN A 86 -4.91 5.34 19.55
N ALA A 87 -5.24 6.57 19.16
CA ALA A 87 -4.66 7.21 17.98
C ALA A 87 -3.13 7.34 18.10
N LEU A 88 -2.64 7.80 19.25
CA LEU A 88 -1.20 7.89 19.52
C LEU A 88 -0.54 6.51 19.55
N TYR A 89 -1.19 5.51 20.13
CA TYR A 89 -0.68 4.15 20.13
C TYR A 89 -0.51 3.62 18.70
N TYR A 90 -1.54 3.67 17.87
CA TYR A 90 -1.48 3.17 16.49
C TYR A 90 -0.48 3.96 15.64
N TYR A 91 -0.45 5.28 15.79
CA TYR A 91 0.53 6.10 15.09
C TYR A 91 1.94 5.74 15.52
N CYS A 92 2.27 5.75 16.81
CA CYS A 92 3.64 5.54 17.26
C CYS A 92 4.14 4.09 17.09
N SER A 93 3.25 3.10 17.18
CA SER A 93 3.64 1.68 17.07
C SER A 93 3.74 1.15 15.65
N ILE A 94 2.93 1.68 14.72
CA ILE A 94 2.82 1.14 13.36
C ILE A 94 3.19 2.22 12.33
N TRP A 95 2.41 3.31 12.28
CA TRP A 95 2.47 4.25 11.15
C TRP A 95 3.64 5.23 11.19
N GLY A 96 4.11 5.61 12.37
CA GLY A 96 5.30 6.43 12.57
C GLY A 96 6.56 5.70 12.08
N PRO A 97 6.84 4.47 12.54
CA PRO A 97 7.90 3.64 11.98
C PRO A 97 7.75 3.40 10.47
N ALA A 98 6.55 3.07 9.99
CA ALA A 98 6.30 2.90 8.56
C ALA A 98 6.60 4.17 7.76
N THR A 99 6.19 5.34 8.26
CA THR A 99 6.47 6.65 7.67
C THR A 99 7.98 6.87 7.55
N LEU A 100 8.77 6.58 8.59
CA LEU A 100 10.22 6.69 8.52
C LEU A 100 10.83 5.74 7.49
N LEU A 101 10.35 4.49 7.42
CA LEU A 101 10.80 3.49 6.45
C LEU A 101 10.47 3.85 4.99
N THR A 102 9.57 4.80 4.76
CA THR A 102 9.32 5.31 3.41
C THR A 102 10.48 6.13 2.83
N LEU A 103 11.43 6.62 3.64
CA LEU A 103 12.65 7.26 3.11
C LEU A 103 13.50 6.27 2.31
N PRO A 104 14.02 5.16 2.90
CA PRO A 104 14.75 4.16 2.13
C PRO A 104 13.84 3.47 1.10
N GLY A 105 12.58 3.18 1.45
CA GLY A 105 11.63 2.56 0.53
C GLY A 105 11.38 3.42 -0.72
N GLY A 106 11.17 4.72 -0.55
CA GLY A 106 10.94 5.67 -1.64
C GLY A 106 12.17 5.91 -2.50
N PHE A 107 13.37 5.83 -1.92
CA PHE A 107 14.62 5.86 -2.69
C PHE A 107 14.74 4.65 -3.63
N ILE A 108 14.39 3.46 -3.13
CA ILE A 108 14.40 2.22 -3.92
C ILE A 108 13.26 2.22 -4.95
N ALA A 109 12.07 2.66 -4.57
CA ALA A 109 10.89 2.72 -5.43
C ALA A 109 11.11 3.57 -6.69
N TYR A 110 11.99 4.57 -6.65
CA TYR A 110 12.39 5.33 -7.86
C TYR A 110 12.87 4.43 -9.01
N TYR A 111 13.50 3.29 -8.69
CA TYR A 111 14.06 2.40 -9.70
C TYR A 111 13.02 1.50 -10.39
N ILE A 112 11.74 1.51 -10.00
CA ILE A 112 10.68 0.72 -10.69
C ILE A 112 10.55 1.08 -12.17
N ASN A 113 10.83 2.34 -12.52
CA ASN A 113 10.78 2.83 -13.90
C ASN A 113 11.96 2.34 -14.76
N ARG A 114 12.99 1.74 -14.16
CA ARG A 114 14.11 1.18 -14.90
C ARG A 114 13.61 -0.04 -15.66
N GLN A 115 13.73 0.01 -16.98
CA GLN A 115 13.34 -1.07 -17.88
C GLN A 115 14.40 -2.19 -17.88
N ASN A 116 14.72 -2.70 -16.70
CA ASN A 116 15.66 -3.79 -16.47
C ASN A 116 15.13 -4.74 -15.40
N VAL A 117 15.83 -5.85 -15.21
CA VAL A 117 15.47 -6.88 -14.23
C VAL A 117 15.34 -6.29 -12.82
N PHE A 118 16.24 -5.39 -12.43
CA PHE A 118 16.23 -4.77 -11.11
C PHE A 118 14.96 -3.96 -10.84
N GLY A 119 14.57 -3.07 -11.77
CA GLY A 119 13.33 -2.30 -11.66
C GLY A 119 12.10 -3.20 -11.67
N SER A 120 12.13 -4.27 -12.46
CA SER A 120 11.06 -5.27 -12.54
C SER A 120 10.88 -6.04 -11.23
N VAL A 121 11.98 -6.40 -10.57
CA VAL A 121 11.98 -7.06 -9.25
C VAL A 121 11.44 -6.12 -8.18
N ILE A 122 11.85 -4.84 -8.17
CA ILE A 122 11.33 -3.87 -7.18
C ILE A 122 9.81 -3.70 -7.34
N LEU A 123 9.34 -3.52 -8.56
CA LEU A 123 7.89 -3.44 -8.83
C LEU A 123 7.19 -4.73 -8.42
N GLY A 124 7.80 -5.88 -8.72
CA GLY A 124 7.32 -7.19 -8.31
C GLY A 124 7.18 -7.32 -6.79
N LEU A 125 8.16 -6.83 -6.01
CA LEU A 125 8.08 -6.84 -4.54
C LEU A 125 6.95 -5.95 -4.02
N GLY A 126 6.72 -4.78 -4.62
CA GLY A 126 5.55 -3.94 -4.31
C GLY A 126 4.23 -4.66 -4.63
N ASN A 127 4.17 -5.34 -5.78
CA ASN A 127 3.03 -6.16 -6.19
C ASN A 127 2.83 -7.39 -5.29
N SER A 128 3.86 -7.91 -4.63
CA SER A 128 3.71 -9.00 -3.64
C SER A 128 2.84 -8.58 -2.46
N ILE A 129 2.91 -7.32 -2.04
CA ILE A 129 2.03 -6.79 -0.98
C ILE A 129 0.58 -6.79 -1.46
N GLN A 130 0.33 -6.34 -2.69
CA GLN A 130 -1.01 -6.39 -3.31
C GLN A 130 -1.53 -7.83 -3.40
N ALA A 131 -0.69 -8.77 -3.83
CA ALA A 131 -1.07 -10.17 -3.97
C ALA A 131 -1.42 -10.79 -2.62
N PHE A 132 -0.61 -10.53 -1.59
CA PHE A 132 -0.86 -11.02 -0.24
C PHE A 132 -2.17 -10.46 0.34
N LEU A 133 -2.37 -9.14 0.26
CA LEU A 133 -3.62 -8.51 0.73
C LEU A 133 -4.84 -8.98 -0.08
N GLY A 134 -4.71 -9.11 -1.40
CA GLY A 134 -5.75 -9.65 -2.27
C GLY A 134 -6.17 -11.07 -1.90
N ILE A 135 -5.22 -11.95 -1.58
CA ILE A 135 -5.52 -13.32 -1.09
C ILE A 135 -6.24 -13.25 0.26
N THR A 136 -5.77 -12.42 1.18
CA THR A 136 -6.42 -12.23 2.50
C THR A 136 -7.87 -11.76 2.35
N TYR A 137 -8.13 -10.80 1.47
CA TYR A 137 -9.49 -10.35 1.18
C TYR A 137 -10.36 -11.43 0.54
N ILE A 138 -9.81 -12.26 -0.36
CA ILE A 138 -10.57 -13.40 -0.90
C ILE A 138 -10.96 -14.37 0.23
N ILE A 139 -10.04 -14.69 1.13
CA ILE A 139 -10.32 -15.59 2.26
C ILE A 139 -11.41 -15.00 3.16
N GLN A 140 -11.33 -13.71 3.49
CA GLN A 140 -12.34 -13.02 4.30
C GLN A 140 -13.70 -12.97 3.58
N MET A 141 -13.70 -12.68 2.27
CA MET A 141 -14.89 -12.64 1.42
C MET A 141 -15.58 -14.01 1.34
N LEU A 142 -14.83 -15.11 1.24
CA LEU A 142 -15.39 -16.46 1.25
C LEU A 142 -16.05 -16.81 2.59
N GLY A 143 -15.56 -16.25 3.69
CA GLY A 143 -16.16 -16.40 5.01
C GLY A 143 -17.43 -15.57 5.22
N ASN A 144 -17.54 -14.40 4.55
CA ASN A 144 -18.69 -13.51 4.66
C ASN A 144 -18.97 -12.75 3.33
N PRO A 145 -19.56 -13.39 2.31
CA PRO A 145 -19.84 -12.72 1.05
C PRO A 145 -20.90 -11.61 1.22
N PRO A 146 -20.77 -10.43 0.58
CA PRO A 146 -19.77 -10.01 -0.41
C PRO A 146 -18.66 -9.10 0.16
N TYR A 147 -18.39 -9.16 1.47
CA TYR A 147 -17.43 -8.28 2.15
C TYR A 147 -16.03 -8.44 1.53
N HIS A 148 -15.25 -7.35 1.47
CA HIS A 148 -13.89 -7.29 0.89
C HIS A 148 -13.73 -7.61 -0.61
N LEU A 149 -14.79 -7.97 -1.34
CA LEU A 149 -14.71 -8.35 -2.76
C LEU A 149 -14.06 -7.26 -3.62
N LEU A 150 -14.45 -6.00 -3.42
CA LEU A 150 -13.93 -4.89 -4.21
C LEU A 150 -12.43 -4.67 -3.91
N SER A 151 -12.01 -4.83 -2.67
CA SER A 151 -10.60 -4.72 -2.25
C SER A 151 -9.75 -5.81 -2.89
N ALA A 152 -10.25 -7.05 -2.90
CA ALA A 152 -9.59 -8.14 -3.62
C ALA A 152 -9.43 -7.82 -5.11
N ILE A 153 -10.49 -7.32 -5.76
CA ILE A 153 -10.45 -6.91 -7.17
C ILE A 153 -9.42 -5.79 -7.38
N VAL A 154 -9.42 -4.76 -6.53
CA VAL A 154 -8.46 -3.65 -6.61
C VAL A 154 -7.02 -4.15 -6.47
N CYS A 155 -6.74 -5.03 -5.52
CA CYS A 155 -5.41 -5.62 -5.35
C CYS A 155 -4.90 -6.33 -6.62
N PHE A 156 -5.71 -7.21 -7.22
CA PHE A 156 -5.27 -7.94 -8.41
C PHE A 156 -5.26 -7.06 -9.68
N ALA A 157 -6.22 -6.14 -9.80
CA ALA A 157 -6.25 -5.18 -10.89
C ALA A 157 -5.05 -4.23 -10.84
N SER A 158 -4.67 -3.76 -9.65
CA SER A 158 -3.55 -2.84 -9.47
C SER A 158 -2.21 -3.47 -9.88
N ILE A 159 -2.00 -4.76 -9.59
CA ILE A 159 -0.82 -5.51 -10.05
C ILE A 159 -0.71 -5.43 -11.57
N LEU A 160 -1.79 -5.76 -12.28
CA LEU A 160 -1.83 -5.72 -13.73
C LEU A 160 -1.60 -4.30 -14.24
N ILE A 161 -2.35 -3.32 -13.73
CA ILE A 161 -2.26 -1.92 -14.16
C ILE A 161 -0.84 -1.40 -13.96
N MET A 162 -0.25 -1.55 -12.77
CA MET A 162 1.10 -1.07 -12.48
C MET A 162 2.13 -1.77 -13.36
N THR A 163 2.06 -3.08 -13.54
CA THR A 163 3.00 -3.80 -14.41
C THR A 163 2.90 -3.35 -15.86
N PHE A 164 1.71 -3.27 -16.44
CA PHE A 164 1.54 -2.92 -17.85
C PHE A 164 1.81 -1.43 -18.15
N GLN A 165 1.57 -0.53 -17.18
CA GLN A 165 1.89 0.89 -17.33
C GLN A 165 3.37 1.20 -17.15
N ILE A 166 4.06 0.53 -16.21
CA ILE A 166 5.45 0.82 -15.87
C ILE A 166 6.42 0.02 -16.74
N GLN A 167 6.17 -1.28 -16.95
CA GLN A 167 7.05 -2.15 -17.73
C GLN A 167 6.63 -2.19 -19.20
N LYS A 168 7.54 -1.80 -20.09
CA LYS A 168 7.33 -1.79 -21.55
C LYS A 168 7.77 -3.09 -22.21
N ASP A 169 8.86 -3.67 -21.72
CA ASP A 169 9.40 -4.93 -22.23
C ASP A 169 8.63 -6.15 -21.69
N ASN A 170 8.41 -7.15 -22.55
CA ASN A 170 7.66 -8.35 -22.19
C ASN A 170 8.39 -9.24 -21.18
N GLY A 171 9.72 -9.32 -21.23
CA GLY A 171 10.52 -10.05 -20.25
C GLY A 171 10.41 -9.42 -18.85
N ASN A 172 10.54 -8.10 -18.79
CA ASN A 172 10.36 -7.33 -17.56
C ASN A 172 8.94 -7.46 -16.97
N ARG A 173 7.91 -7.44 -17.82
CA ARG A 173 6.52 -7.71 -17.40
C ARG A 173 6.37 -9.08 -16.75
N VAL A 174 6.92 -10.11 -17.39
CA VAL A 174 6.89 -11.47 -16.85
C VAL A 174 7.57 -11.53 -15.48
N ILE A 175 8.74 -10.90 -15.33
CA ILE A 175 9.45 -10.84 -14.04
C ILE A 175 8.59 -10.15 -12.97
N SER A 176 8.02 -8.97 -13.28
CA SER A 176 7.18 -8.24 -12.33
C SER A 176 5.89 -8.97 -11.92
N LEU A 177 5.38 -9.89 -12.75
CA LEU A 177 4.23 -10.74 -12.43
C LEU A 177 4.62 -12.03 -11.71
N LEU A 178 5.79 -12.59 -12.02
CA LEU A 178 6.28 -13.82 -11.38
C LEU A 178 6.72 -13.59 -9.93
N VAL A 179 7.35 -12.46 -9.62
CA VAL A 179 7.82 -12.15 -8.26
C VAL A 179 6.68 -12.21 -7.24
N PRO A 180 5.52 -11.55 -7.43
CA PRO A 180 4.36 -11.68 -6.55
C PRO A 180 3.92 -13.12 -6.30
N VAL A 181 3.87 -13.95 -7.35
CA VAL A 181 3.46 -15.35 -7.25
C VAL A 181 4.46 -16.14 -6.40
N VAL A 182 5.76 -15.99 -6.67
CA VAL A 182 6.81 -16.69 -5.93
C VAL A 182 6.80 -16.29 -4.45
N VAL A 183 6.70 -14.98 -4.16
CA VAL A 183 6.66 -14.48 -2.77
C VAL A 183 5.39 -14.96 -2.06
N ALA A 184 4.22 -14.92 -2.70
CA ALA A 184 2.98 -15.40 -2.12
C ALA A 184 3.03 -16.90 -1.81
N VAL A 185 3.55 -17.71 -2.74
CA VAL A 185 3.72 -19.16 -2.53
C VAL A 185 4.70 -19.43 -1.39
N ALA A 186 5.84 -18.74 -1.35
CA ALA A 186 6.82 -18.88 -0.28
C ALA A 186 6.22 -18.51 1.09
N ALA A 187 5.46 -17.43 1.17
CA ALA A 187 4.76 -17.02 2.39
C ALA A 187 3.76 -18.09 2.86
N LEU A 188 2.93 -18.62 1.95
CA LEU A 188 1.97 -19.67 2.27
C LEU A 188 2.64 -20.97 2.75
N VAL A 189 3.76 -21.36 2.11
CA VAL A 189 4.56 -22.52 2.54
C VAL A 189 5.14 -22.29 3.93
N LEU A 190 5.71 -21.12 4.20
CA LEU A 190 6.25 -20.77 5.50
C LEU A 190 5.19 -20.77 6.60
N ILE A 191 4.01 -20.19 6.34
CA ILE A 191 2.88 -20.20 7.28
C ILE A 191 2.47 -21.64 7.59
N ARG A 192 2.35 -22.49 6.56
CA ARG A 192 1.99 -23.90 6.74
C ARG A 192 3.04 -24.69 7.52
N MET A 193 4.32 -24.41 7.31
CA MET A 193 5.42 -25.10 8.00
C MET A 193 5.59 -24.66 9.46
N THR A 194 5.36 -23.38 9.76
CA THR A 194 5.62 -22.82 11.09
C THR A 194 4.37 -22.76 11.97
N GLY A 195 3.17 -22.91 11.39
CA GLY A 195 1.90 -22.72 12.08
C GLY A 195 1.68 -21.27 12.55
N ARG A 196 2.54 -20.33 12.16
CA ARG A 196 2.47 -18.92 12.53
C ARG A 196 2.01 -18.11 11.32
N VAL A 197 0.92 -17.38 11.48
CA VAL A 197 0.51 -16.34 10.53
C VAL A 197 1.49 -15.18 10.71
N ILE A 198 2.25 -14.84 9.68
CA ILE A 198 3.03 -13.60 9.64
C ILE A 198 2.00 -12.50 9.39
N VAL A 199 1.60 -11.81 10.47
CA VAL A 199 0.77 -10.59 10.42
C VAL A 199 1.71 -9.39 10.45
#